data_AF-A0A5J5IH68-F1
#
_entry.id   AF-A0A5J5IH68-F1
#
_cell.length_a   1.000
_cell.length_b   1.000
_cell.length_c   1.000
_cell.angle_alpha   90.00
_cell.angle_beta   90.00
_cell.angle_gamma   90.00
#
_symmetry.space_group_name_H-M   'P 1'
#
loop_
_entity.id
_entity.type
_entity.pdbx_description
1 polymer ?
#
loop_
_entity_poly.entity_id
_entity_poly.type
_entity_poly.pdbx_seq_one_letter_code
_entity_poly.pdbx_strand_id
1 'polypeptide(L)'
;MKRKLPSLKVCVLLDIIGCLSYVMLPFGPIWAVLSGIIFYVLFGRKFGMLGGIFSSLEELFPGIDLIPTFTLAWLIRKYEIEQLRLKQYP
;
A
#
# COMPACT_ATOMS: atom_id res chain seq x y z
N MET A 1 -12.64 -10.88 -13.79
CA MET A 1 -11.39 -10.11 -13.62
C MET A 1 -10.42 -10.89 -12.73
N LYS A 2 -9.27 -11.37 -13.25
CA LYS A 2 -8.24 -11.97 -12.39
C LYS A 2 -7.69 -10.87 -11.48
N ARG A 3 -8.01 -10.91 -10.18
CA ARG A 3 -7.46 -10.00 -9.19
C ARG A 3 -5.98 -10.37 -9.02
N LYS A 4 -5.08 -9.59 -9.60
CA LYS A 4 -3.64 -9.79 -9.44
C LYS A 4 -3.24 -9.27 -8.06
N LEU A 5 -2.46 -10.08 -7.36
CA LEU A 5 -1.82 -9.70 -6.10
C LEU A 5 -0.43 -9.14 -6.44
N PRO A 6 -0.06 -7.95 -5.97
CA PRO A 6 1.31 -7.47 -6.11
C PRO A 6 2.26 -8.39 -5.32
N SER A 7 3.56 -8.34 -5.59
CA SER A 7 4.52 -9.17 -4.87
C SER A 7 4.74 -8.64 -3.45
N LEU A 8 4.68 -9.50 -2.43
CA LEU A 8 4.88 -9.11 -1.02
C LEU A 8 6.21 -8.38 -0.81
N LYS A 9 7.27 -8.83 -1.48
CA LYS A 9 8.60 -8.20 -1.42
C LYS A 9 8.57 -6.74 -1.86
N VAL A 10 7.76 -6.41 -2.88
CA VAL A 10 7.63 -5.03 -3.38
C VAL A 10 6.91 -4.17 -2.36
N CYS A 11 5.82 -4.66 -1.76
CA CYS A 11 5.10 -3.94 -0.71
C CYS A 11 6.00 -3.64 0.50
N VAL A 12 6.74 -4.63 0.98
CA VAL A 12 7.68 -4.45 2.11
C VAL A 12 8.80 -3.47 1.77
N LEU A 13 9.35 -3.52 0.56
CA LEU A 13 10.36 -2.56 0.11
C LEU A 13 9.80 -1.13 0.07
N LEU A 14 8.57 -0.94 -0.41
CA LEU A 14 7.94 0.37 -0.47
C LEU A 14 7.68 0.95 0.93
N ASP A 15 7.23 0.13 1.88
CA ASP A 15 7.05 0.56 3.29
C ASP A 15 8.40 0.98 3.91
N ILE A 16 9.49 0.24 3.66
CA ILE A 16 10.84 0.60 4.14
C ILE A 16 11.32 1.92 3.52
N ILE A 17 11.06 2.13 2.22
CA ILE A 17 11.43 3.37 1.54
C ILE A 17 10.61 4.56 2.08
N GLY A 18 9.34 4.36 2.42
CA GLY A 18 8.52 5.34 3.14
C GLY A 18 9.16 5.78 4.43
N CYS A 19 9.38 4.84 5.36
CA CYS A 19 10.02 5.12 6.63
C CYS A 19 11.39 5.81 6.49
N LEU A 20 12.18 5.46 5.45
CA LEU A 20 13.49 6.08 5.20
C LEU A 20 13.38 7.48 4.56
N SER A 21 12.30 7.76 3.83
CA SER A 21 12.06 9.05 3.16
C SER A 21 11.85 10.17 4.17
N TYR A 22 11.31 9.87 5.35
CA TYR A 22 11.19 10.81 6.46
C TYR A 22 12.54 11.15 7.11
N VAL A 23 13.46 10.17 7.17
CA VAL A 23 14.79 10.35 7.77
C VAL A 23 15.73 11.16 6.87
N MET A 24 15.50 11.16 5.55
CA MET A 24 16.39 11.80 4.56
C MET A 24 16.02 13.23 4.12
N LEU A 25 15.03 13.90 4.75
CA LEU A 25 14.65 15.33 4.66
C LEU A 25 15.29 16.13 3.47
N PRO A 26 14.61 16.28 2.30
CA PRO A 26 13.34 17.00 2.13
C PRO A 26 12.35 16.30 1.17
N PHE A 27 12.53 15.01 0.89
CA PHE A 27 11.75 14.29 -0.13
C PHE A 27 10.42 13.71 0.38
N GLY A 28 10.16 13.72 1.69
CA GLY A 28 8.90 13.25 2.30
C GLY A 28 7.62 13.68 1.58
N PRO A 29 7.38 14.98 1.29
CA PRO A 29 6.16 15.40 0.60
C PRO A 29 6.09 14.93 -0.87
N ILE A 30 7.24 14.77 -1.55
CA ILE A 30 7.28 14.19 -2.90
C ILE A 30 6.94 12.70 -2.83
N TRP A 31 7.51 12.01 -1.84
CA TRP A 31 7.27 10.60 -1.59
C TRP A 31 5.82 10.33 -1.18
N ALA A 32 5.20 11.19 -0.38
CA ALA A 32 3.78 11.09 -0.01
C ALA A 32 2.86 11.10 -1.24
N VAL A 33 3.12 11.95 -2.23
CA VAL A 33 2.35 11.94 -3.50
C VAL A 33 2.67 10.69 -4.32
N LEU A 34 3.95 10.30 -4.38
CA LEU A 34 4.41 9.15 -5.14
C LEU A 34 3.84 7.84 -4.58
N SER A 35 3.81 7.68 -3.26
CA SER A 35 3.30 6.50 -2.54
C SER A 35 1.82 6.28 -2.87
N GLY A 36 1.00 7.33 -2.83
CA GLY A 36 -0.41 7.27 -3.21
C GLY A 36 -0.62 6.82 -4.66
N ILE A 37 0.20 7.31 -5.60
CA ILE A 37 0.16 6.92 -7.01
C ILE A 37 0.56 5.45 -7.17
N ILE A 38 1.67 5.03 -6.54
CA ILE A 38 2.16 3.65 -6.59
C ILE A 38 1.11 2.71 -6.00
N PHE A 39 0.50 3.08 -4.88
CA PHE A 39 -0.55 2.30 -4.24
C PHE A 39 -1.77 2.14 -5.16
N TYR A 40 -2.22 3.23 -5.79
CA TYR A 40 -3.31 3.20 -6.76
C TYR A 40 -3.01 2.24 -7.93
N VAL A 41 -1.78 2.26 -8.45
CA VAL A 41 -1.36 1.37 -9.55
C VAL A 41 -1.29 -0.09 -9.09
N LEU A 42 -0.78 -0.37 -7.90
CA LEU A 42 -0.61 -1.74 -7.38
C LEU A 42 -1.94 -2.41 -7.00
N PHE A 43 -2.86 -1.66 -6.40
CA PHE A 43 -4.09 -2.21 -5.84
C PHE A 43 -5.35 -1.94 -6.67
N GLY A 44 -5.25 -1.04 -7.66
CA GLY A 44 -6.30 -0.76 -8.64
C GLY A 44 -7.41 0.17 -8.13
N ARG A 45 -8.35 0.52 -9.03
CA ARG A 45 -9.27 1.68 -8.92
C ARG A 45 -9.89 1.95 -7.53
N LYS A 46 -10.79 1.11 -7.02
CA LYS A 46 -11.56 1.45 -5.80
C LYS A 46 -10.76 1.26 -4.50
N PHE A 47 -10.10 0.12 -4.35
CA PHE A 47 -9.32 -0.21 -3.14
C PHE A 47 -7.99 0.58 -3.10
N GLY A 48 -7.34 0.71 -4.25
CA GLY A 48 -6.10 1.48 -4.41
C GLY A 48 -6.29 2.99 -4.27
N MET A 49 -7.46 3.55 -4.63
CA MET A 49 -7.70 4.98 -4.41
C MET A 49 -7.82 5.32 -2.91
N LEU A 50 -8.59 4.54 -2.15
CA LEU A 50 -8.74 4.76 -0.71
C LEU A 50 -7.43 4.51 0.05
N GLY A 51 -6.76 3.39 -0.23
CA GLY A 51 -5.49 3.11 0.43
C GLY A 51 -4.35 4.01 -0.04
N GLY A 52 -4.40 4.53 -1.27
CA GLY A 52 -3.43 5.52 -1.76
C GLY A 52 -3.58 6.87 -1.06
N ILE A 53 -4.81 7.34 -0.84
CA ILE A 53 -5.06 8.55 -0.04
C ILE A 53 -4.56 8.33 1.40
N PHE A 54 -4.85 7.17 1.99
CA PHE A 54 -4.41 6.87 3.35
C PHE A 54 -2.87 6.82 3.46
N SER A 55 -2.20 6.13 2.54
CA SER A 55 -0.74 6.05 2.47
C SER A 55 -0.09 7.42 2.27
N SER A 56 -0.66 8.27 1.41
CA SER A 56 -0.18 9.64 1.24
C SER A 56 -0.36 10.52 2.48
N LEU A 57 -1.45 10.33 3.22
CA LEU A 57 -1.69 11.07 4.46
C LEU A 57 -0.73 10.62 5.56
N GLU A 58 -0.54 9.31 5.72
CA GLU A 58 0.42 8.75 6.67
C GLU A 58 1.82 9.35 6.50
N GLU A 59 2.32 9.36 5.26
CA GLU A 59 3.63 9.91 4.90
C GLU A 59 3.73 11.43 5.11
N LEU A 60 2.59 12.14 5.04
CA LEU A 60 2.52 13.58 5.28
C LEU A 60 2.58 13.93 6.78
N PHE A 61 2.14 13.02 7.65
CA PHE A 61 2.07 13.24 9.10
C PHE A 61 3.27 12.63 9.84
N PRO A 62 4.15 13.45 10.46
CA PRO A 62 5.24 12.94 11.30
C PRO A 62 4.70 12.04 12.40
N GLY A 63 5.28 10.84 12.54
CA GLY A 63 4.98 9.91 13.63
C GLY A 63 3.89 8.87 13.31
N ILE A 64 3.21 8.97 12.18
CA ILE A 64 2.27 7.94 11.70
C ILE A 64 2.94 7.01 10.67
N ASP A 65 4.03 7.47 10.04
CA ASP A 65 4.84 6.83 8.98
C ASP A 65 5.56 5.51 9.36
N LEU A 66 5.16 4.89 10.47
CA LEU A 66 5.62 3.59 10.93
C LEU A 66 4.63 2.47 10.57
N ILE A 67 3.47 2.79 10.01
CA ILE A 67 2.45 1.79 9.70
C ILE A 67 2.77 1.21 8.31
N PRO A 68 3.05 -0.09 8.19
CA PRO A 68 3.41 -0.69 6.90
C PRO A 68 2.16 -0.84 6.01
N THR A 69 1.70 0.27 5.44
CA THR A 69 0.43 0.41 4.73
C THR A 69 0.38 -0.39 3.43
N PHE A 70 1.48 -0.50 2.68
CA PHE A 70 1.52 -1.37 1.49
C PHE A 70 1.41 -2.84 1.88
N THR A 71 2.08 -3.26 2.95
CA THR A 71 2.05 -4.64 3.44
C THR A 71 0.68 -5.00 4.02
N LEU A 72 0.04 -4.10 4.77
CA LEU A 72 -1.32 -4.31 5.28
C LEU A 72 -2.34 -4.45 4.15
N ALA A 73 -2.28 -3.56 3.16
CA ALA A 73 -3.14 -3.62 1.99
C ALA A 73 -2.95 -4.94 1.22
N TRP A 74 -1.71 -5.43 1.14
CA TRP A 74 -1.41 -6.74 0.55
C TRP A 74 -2.07 -7.89 1.31
N LEU A 75 -1.99 -7.89 2.65
CA LEU A 75 -2.62 -8.91 3.49
C LEU A 75 -4.14 -8.93 3.34
N ILE A 76 -4.77 -7.75 3.38
CA ILE A 76 -6.22 -7.61 3.17
C ILE A 76 -6.61 -8.19 1.81
N ARG A 77 -5.86 -7.83 0.76
CA ARG A 77 -6.13 -8.31 -0.59
C ARG A 77 -5.91 -9.81 -0.74
N LYS A 78 -4.89 -10.37 -0.09
CA LYS A 78 -4.63 -11.82 -0.06
C LYS A 78 -5.79 -12.56 0.60
N TYR A 79 -6.24 -12.08 1.75
CA TYR A 79 -7.37 -12.65 2.48
C TYR A 79 -8.65 -12.60 1.64
N GLU A 80 -8.92 -11.47 0.98
CA GLU A 80 -10.10 -11.32 0.12
C GLU A 80 -10.09 -12.31 -1.06
N ILE A 81 -8.92 -12.55 -1.68
CA ILE A 81 -8.78 -13.55 -2.75
C ILE A 81 -8.98 -14.97 -2.20
N GLU A 82 -8.46 -15.28 -1.01
CA GLU A 82 -8.64 -16.60 -0.37
C GLU A 82 -10.12 -16.86 -0.06
N GLN A 83 -10.82 -15.88 0.50
CA GLN A 83 -12.25 -15.98 0.78
C GLN A 83 -13.08 -16.20 -0.48
N LEU A 84 -12.74 -15.54 -1.58
CA LEU A 84 -13.37 -15.76 -2.88
C LEU A 84 -13.07 -17.17 -3.42
N ARG A 85 -11.86 -17.70 -3.20
CA ARG A 85 -11.51 -19.08 -3.55
C ARG A 85 -12.33 -20.09 -2.76
N LEU A 86 -12.46 -19.91 -1.45
CA LEU A 86 -13.23 -20.79 -0.57
C LEU A 86 -14.72 -20.78 -0.95
N LYS A 87 -15.31 -19.62 -1.24
CA LYS A 87 -16.71 -19.57 -1.72
C LYS A 87 -16.93 -20.23 -3.08
N GLN A 88 -15.88 -20.43 -3.86
CA GLN A 88 -15.96 -21.08 -5.17
C GLN A 88 -15.84 -22.62 -5.08
N TYR A 89 -15.46 -23.17 -3.93
CA TYR A 89 -15.54 -24.60 -3.61
C TYR A 89 -16.69 -24.80 -2.60
N PRO A 90 -17.90 -25.18 -3.04
CA PRO A 90 -19.00 -25.52 -2.14
C PRO A 90 -18.70 -26.76 -1.30
#